data_AF-A0A966YEH6-F1
#
_entry.id   AF-A0A966YEH6-F1
#
_cell.length_a   1.000
_cell.length_b   1.000
_cell.length_c   1.000
_cell.angle_alpha   90.00
_cell.angle_beta   90.00
_cell.angle_gamma   90.00
#
_symmetry.space_group_name_H-M   'P 1'
#
loop_
_entity.id
_entity.type
_entity.pdbx_description
1 polymer ?
#
loop_
_entity_poly.entity_id
_entity_poly.type
_entity_poly.pdbx_seq_one_letter_code
_entity_poly.pdbx_strand_id
1 'polypeptide(L)'
;GRRAKELTTVIMPAGVWTSRELTFGGGARLQLTELSVQPGEGREPLSVELLSVLDGSLAIRLPVEALGRPWPLQLRAVLTAQGQKNKSNRLPGITIEDWQWAGGGLAVTVEADLQCIGVDTDGCLPISPEETSRWPLPDPGVFPVDTESGSQPPGAAFAFELQQPGSTVDVRVAPQRPELDIARVTTVELTTAAVIGRAAFDIRVRRGSVHRLDALVGDGWFIDSIEPLGQPAAEAAGSPPESLRERPAITAPRGEAVGTAGPRYEWKVVRERRGDRLILDLPTAVTTDRELRLRITGHRAAIPAGGRFSSADIEMIRMAGEVPGRSWIDLQTSSDTTLQELGGTEEAP
;
A
#
# COMPACT_ATOMS: atom_id res chain seq x y z
N GLY A 1 9.60 8.41 -12.51
CA GLY A 1 9.14 9.46 -11.59
C GLY A 1 7.75 9.08 -11.14
N ARG A 2 7.44 9.14 -9.84
CA ARG A 2 6.13 8.69 -9.33
C ARG A 2 5.02 9.62 -9.85
N ARG A 3 3.95 9.05 -10.40
CA ARG A 3 2.71 9.78 -10.71
C ARG A 3 2.05 10.07 -9.35
N ALA A 4 1.27 11.15 -9.21
CA ALA A 4 0.67 11.47 -7.91
C ALA A 4 -0.79 11.10 -7.84
N LYS A 5 -1.51 11.35 -8.94
CA LYS A 5 -2.95 11.21 -9.05
C LYS A 5 -3.30 11.05 -10.52
N GLU A 6 -4.19 10.12 -10.80
CA GLU A 6 -4.96 10.15 -12.03
C GLU A 6 -6.29 10.83 -11.73
N LEU A 7 -6.69 11.71 -12.64
CA LEU A 7 -7.86 12.55 -12.52
C LEU A 7 -8.75 12.25 -13.72
N THR A 8 -10.02 11.96 -13.47
CA THR A 8 -11.03 11.94 -14.52
C THR A 8 -12.15 12.89 -14.17
N THR A 9 -12.34 13.90 -15.01
CA THR A 9 -13.43 14.86 -14.89
C THR A 9 -14.42 14.62 -16.01
N VAL A 10 -15.71 14.66 -15.69
CA VAL A 10 -16.80 14.60 -16.65
C VAL A 10 -17.62 15.87 -16.52
N ILE A 11 -17.84 16.54 -17.64
CA ILE A 11 -18.61 17.77 -17.75
C ILE A 11 -19.93 17.44 -18.45
N MET A 12 -21.04 17.84 -17.82
CA MET A 12 -22.36 17.79 -18.43
C MET A 12 -22.79 19.20 -18.87
N PRO A 13 -23.15 19.41 -20.16
CA PRO A 13 -23.63 20.71 -20.62
C PRO A 13 -25.03 21.04 -20.07
N ALA A 14 -25.30 22.34 -19.79
CA ALA A 14 -26.61 22.91 -19.38
C ALA A 14 -27.79 22.41 -20.23
N GLY A 15 -27.50 22.28 -21.53
CA GLY A 15 -28.40 21.81 -22.55
C GLY A 15 -27.55 21.22 -23.65
N VAL A 16 -27.53 21.86 -24.81
CA VAL A 16 -26.72 21.41 -25.94
C VAL A 16 -25.46 22.26 -26.09
N TRP A 17 -24.37 21.68 -26.58
CA TRP A 17 -23.19 22.49 -26.94
C TRP A 17 -23.56 23.48 -28.05
N THR A 18 -23.42 24.78 -27.75
CA THR A 18 -23.69 25.88 -28.69
C THR A 18 -22.41 26.49 -29.26
N SER A 19 -21.28 26.29 -28.58
CA SER A 19 -19.95 26.68 -29.05
C SER A 19 -19.10 25.45 -29.32
N ARG A 20 -18.25 25.54 -30.34
CA ARG A 20 -17.21 24.53 -30.59
C ARG A 20 -15.97 24.78 -29.75
N GLU A 21 -15.66 26.03 -29.44
CA GLU A 21 -14.47 26.38 -28.69
C GLU A 21 -14.88 26.61 -27.23
N LEU A 22 -14.26 25.84 -26.36
CA LEU A 22 -14.46 25.90 -24.92
C LEU A 22 -13.13 26.19 -24.25
N THR A 23 -13.16 27.03 -23.23
CA THR A 23 -12.01 27.31 -22.38
C THR A 23 -12.33 26.87 -20.96
N PHE A 24 -11.36 26.24 -20.32
CA PHE A 24 -11.47 25.74 -18.96
C PHE A 24 -10.32 26.24 -18.10
N GLY A 25 -10.58 26.52 -16.83
CA GLY A 25 -9.52 26.59 -15.83
C GLY A 25 -8.95 25.19 -15.55
N GLY A 26 -7.66 25.00 -15.80
CA GLY A 26 -6.91 23.77 -15.58
C GLY A 26 -5.59 24.09 -14.90
N GLY A 27 -5.57 24.34 -13.58
CA GLY A 27 -4.41 24.79 -12.79
C GLY A 27 -3.05 24.24 -13.26
N ALA A 28 -2.01 25.07 -13.18
CA ALA A 28 -0.73 25.01 -13.91
C ALA A 28 0.12 23.71 -13.87
N ARG A 29 -0.37 22.62 -13.26
CA ARG A 29 0.33 21.32 -13.11
C ARG A 29 -0.42 20.14 -13.70
N LEU A 30 -1.55 20.37 -14.36
CA LEU A 30 -2.38 19.33 -14.97
C LEU A 30 -1.76 18.86 -16.29
N GLN A 31 -1.39 17.58 -16.38
CA GLN A 31 -0.97 16.96 -17.64
C GLN A 31 -2.14 16.18 -18.23
N LEU A 32 -2.75 16.73 -19.27
CA LEU A 32 -3.86 16.08 -19.95
C LEU A 32 -3.38 14.78 -20.63
N THR A 33 -4.08 13.68 -20.39
CA THR A 33 -3.81 12.37 -21.00
C THR A 33 -4.85 11.98 -22.03
N GLU A 34 -6.12 12.35 -21.80
CA GLU A 34 -7.22 12.04 -22.70
C GLU A 34 -8.27 13.16 -22.68
N LEU A 35 -8.89 13.43 -23.83
CA LEU A 35 -10.00 14.37 -23.96
C LEU A 35 -10.95 13.89 -25.06
N SER A 36 -12.22 13.65 -24.69
CA SER A 36 -13.19 13.05 -25.60
C SER A 36 -14.63 13.45 -25.26
N VAL A 37 -15.48 13.57 -26.27
CA VAL A 37 -16.94 13.66 -26.09
C VAL A 37 -17.50 12.24 -26.05
N GLN A 38 -18.43 11.98 -25.14
CA GLN A 38 -19.02 10.66 -24.89
C GLN A 38 -20.45 10.58 -25.45
N PRO A 39 -20.66 10.14 -26.70
CA PRO A 39 -21.97 10.09 -27.34
C PRO A 39 -22.88 8.93 -26.88
N GLY A 40 -23.05 8.70 -25.57
CA GLY A 40 -23.98 7.70 -25.01
C GLY A 40 -23.71 6.24 -25.44
N GLU A 41 -24.56 5.31 -24.99
CA GLU A 41 -24.35 3.87 -25.21
C GLU A 41 -24.28 3.48 -26.71
N GLY A 42 -23.29 2.63 -27.03
CA GLY A 42 -23.13 2.02 -28.35
C GLY A 42 -22.46 2.91 -29.41
N ARG A 43 -21.89 4.05 -29.02
CA ARG A 43 -21.13 4.93 -29.92
C ARG A 43 -19.72 5.16 -29.40
N GLU A 44 -18.77 5.24 -30.34
CA GLU A 44 -17.38 5.52 -29.99
C GLU A 44 -17.19 6.95 -29.49
N PRO A 45 -16.30 7.17 -28.50
CA PRO A 45 -15.92 8.51 -28.07
C PRO A 45 -15.40 9.35 -29.23
N LEU A 46 -15.80 10.62 -29.29
CA LEU A 46 -15.33 11.53 -30.32
C LEU A 46 -14.11 12.30 -29.82
N SER A 47 -13.03 12.25 -30.58
CA SER A 47 -11.81 12.99 -30.26
C SER A 47 -12.05 14.49 -30.24
N VAL A 48 -11.52 15.15 -29.22
CA VAL A 48 -11.57 16.59 -29.06
C VAL A 48 -10.18 17.17 -29.35
N GLU A 49 -10.14 18.26 -30.10
CA GLU A 49 -8.88 18.91 -30.44
C GLU A 49 -8.44 19.81 -29.29
N LEU A 50 -7.20 19.62 -28.82
CA LEU A 50 -6.57 20.49 -27.84
C LEU A 50 -5.97 21.71 -28.57
N LEU A 51 -6.46 22.91 -28.27
CA LEU A 51 -5.98 24.15 -28.90
C LEU A 51 -4.80 24.76 -28.16
N SER A 52 -4.87 24.85 -26.83
CA SER A 52 -3.76 25.36 -26.02
C SER A 52 -3.85 24.96 -24.55
N VAL A 53 -2.70 24.96 -23.88
CA VAL A 53 -2.56 24.85 -22.42
C VAL A 53 -1.62 25.97 -21.97
N LEU A 54 -2.16 27.03 -21.35
CA LEU A 54 -1.41 28.23 -20.95
C LEU A 54 -1.80 28.64 -19.54
N ASP A 55 -0.81 28.79 -18.64
CA ASP A 55 -0.96 29.37 -17.29
C ASP A 55 -2.18 28.89 -16.50
N GLY A 56 -2.44 27.59 -16.56
CA GLY A 56 -3.56 27.01 -15.85
C GLY A 56 -4.91 27.16 -16.55
N SER A 57 -4.93 27.42 -17.86
CA SER A 57 -6.11 27.44 -18.72
C SER A 57 -5.95 26.44 -19.88
N LEU A 58 -7.04 25.78 -20.22
CA LEU A 58 -7.15 24.73 -21.24
C LEU A 58 -8.16 25.19 -22.29
N ALA A 59 -7.74 25.38 -23.54
CA ALA A 59 -8.65 25.68 -24.65
C ALA A 59 -8.79 24.45 -25.55
N ILE A 60 -10.02 24.11 -25.92
CA ILE A 60 -10.33 22.92 -26.71
C ILE A 60 -11.30 23.26 -27.83
N ARG A 61 -11.36 22.40 -28.85
CA ARG A 61 -12.36 22.45 -29.91
C ARG A 61 -13.12 21.14 -30.01
N LEU A 62 -14.43 21.24 -29.79
CA LEU A 62 -15.36 20.14 -29.92
C LEU A 62 -15.54 19.72 -31.41
N PRO A 63 -15.77 18.42 -31.66
CA PRO A 63 -16.21 17.93 -32.96
C PRO A 63 -17.57 18.54 -33.35
N VAL A 64 -17.81 18.74 -34.65
CA VAL A 64 -19.05 19.37 -35.15
C VAL A 64 -20.28 18.57 -34.72
N GLU A 65 -20.12 17.26 -34.65
CA GLU A 65 -21.13 16.26 -34.30
C GLU A 65 -21.66 16.44 -32.88
N ALA A 66 -20.88 17.06 -31.99
CA ALA A 66 -21.28 17.36 -30.61
C ALA A 66 -22.15 18.63 -30.50
N LEU A 67 -22.13 19.51 -31.50
CA LEU A 67 -22.96 20.72 -31.49
C LEU A 67 -24.44 20.36 -31.52
N GLY A 68 -25.24 21.07 -30.72
CA GLY A 68 -26.67 20.78 -30.63
C GLY A 68 -26.98 19.47 -29.89
N ARG A 69 -25.99 18.84 -29.23
CA ARG A 69 -26.16 17.63 -28.41
C ARG A 69 -25.79 17.87 -26.95
N PRO A 70 -26.44 17.20 -25.99
CA PRO A 70 -26.10 17.25 -24.58
C PRO A 70 -25.02 16.20 -24.21
N TRP A 71 -24.11 15.90 -25.14
CA TRP A 71 -23.15 14.83 -24.93
C TRP A 71 -22.08 15.24 -23.92
N PRO A 72 -21.78 14.43 -22.90
CA PRO A 72 -20.76 14.73 -21.91
C PRO A 72 -19.40 14.94 -22.54
N LEU A 73 -18.63 15.86 -21.96
CA LEU A 73 -17.20 15.98 -22.24
C LEU A 73 -16.42 15.31 -21.12
N GLN A 74 -15.57 14.35 -21.46
CA GLN A 74 -14.67 13.68 -20.53
C GLN A 74 -13.25 14.21 -20.70
N LEU A 75 -12.61 14.48 -19.56
CA LEU A 75 -11.24 14.93 -19.45
C LEU A 75 -10.49 14.01 -18.50
N ARG A 76 -9.43 13.36 -18.98
CA ARG A 76 -8.49 12.64 -18.12
C ARG A 76 -7.16 13.37 -18.05
N ALA A 77 -6.59 13.40 -16.87
CA ALA A 77 -5.30 14.02 -16.64
C ALA A 77 -4.53 13.33 -15.52
N VAL A 78 -3.21 13.48 -15.55
CA VAL A 78 -2.33 13.07 -14.47
C VAL A 78 -1.73 14.30 -13.82
N LEU A 79 -1.68 14.30 -12.49
CA LEU A 79 -0.95 15.30 -11.72
C LEU A 79 0.34 14.66 -11.22
N THR A 80 1.48 15.30 -11.49
CA THR A 80 2.77 14.86 -10.98
C THR A 80 3.09 15.57 -9.66
N ALA A 81 3.45 14.80 -8.64
CA ALA A 81 3.88 15.32 -7.34
C ALA A 81 5.38 15.61 -7.40
N GLN A 82 5.79 16.57 -8.21
CA GLN A 82 7.18 17.02 -8.13
C GLN A 82 7.38 17.91 -6.90
N GLY A 83 8.02 17.33 -5.89
CA GLY A 83 8.93 18.04 -4.99
C GLY A 83 8.32 19.05 -4.01
N GLN A 84 7.28 18.70 -3.23
CA GLN A 84 6.89 19.58 -2.13
C GLN A 84 6.33 18.85 -0.92
N LYS A 85 7.08 18.91 0.18
CA LYS A 85 6.77 18.35 1.50
C LYS A 85 5.49 18.89 2.17
N ASN A 86 4.69 19.75 1.55
CA ASN A 86 3.53 20.38 2.20
C ASN A 86 2.58 21.21 1.30
N LYS A 87 2.64 21.13 -0.04
CA LYS A 87 1.70 21.90 -0.89
C LYS A 87 0.61 21.00 -1.43
N SER A 88 -0.63 21.41 -1.18
CA SER A 88 -1.84 20.75 -1.62
C SER A 88 -1.98 20.86 -3.14
N ASN A 89 -2.59 19.85 -3.76
CA ASN A 89 -2.77 19.79 -5.21
C ASN A 89 -4.25 20.09 -5.46
N ARG A 90 -4.55 21.39 -5.60
CA ARG A 90 -5.86 21.86 -6.05
C ARG A 90 -6.17 21.27 -7.41
N LEU A 91 -7.24 20.50 -7.46
CA LEU A 91 -7.88 20.07 -8.68
C LEU A 91 -8.78 21.23 -9.08
N PRO A 92 -8.49 21.89 -10.21
CA PRO A 92 -9.36 22.93 -10.70
C PRO A 92 -10.70 22.25 -11.01
N GLY A 93 -11.80 22.72 -10.44
CA GLY A 93 -13.06 22.43 -11.11
C GLY A 93 -13.12 23.27 -12.36
N ILE A 94 -13.82 22.70 -13.33
CA ILE A 94 -13.82 23.19 -14.68
C ILE A 94 -14.64 24.47 -14.69
N THR A 95 -13.97 25.59 -14.91
CA THR A 95 -14.62 26.90 -15.05
C THR A 95 -15.13 27.01 -16.48
N ILE A 96 -16.42 26.80 -16.68
CA ILE A 96 -17.17 27.08 -17.91
C ILE A 96 -17.98 28.34 -17.63
N GLU A 97 -18.32 29.12 -18.65
CA GLU A 97 -19.27 30.23 -18.48
C GLU A 97 -20.59 29.72 -17.88
N ASP A 98 -21.07 30.39 -16.83
CA ASP A 98 -22.18 29.94 -15.98
C ASP A 98 -23.44 29.51 -16.75
N TRP A 99 -23.73 30.15 -17.88
CA TRP A 99 -24.91 29.86 -18.71
C TRP A 99 -24.78 28.58 -19.56
N GLN A 100 -23.58 28.00 -19.68
CA GLN A 100 -23.32 26.77 -20.43
C GLN A 100 -23.25 25.53 -19.51
N TRP A 101 -23.31 25.71 -18.19
CA TRP A 101 -23.11 24.67 -17.19
C TRP A 101 -24.44 24.11 -16.64
N ALA A 102 -24.65 22.78 -16.74
CA ALA A 102 -25.80 22.07 -16.11
C ALA A 102 -25.46 21.48 -14.75
N GLY A 103 -24.16 21.23 -14.53
CA GLY A 103 -23.73 20.20 -13.60
C GLY A 103 -22.55 19.40 -14.17
N GLY A 104 -22.22 18.32 -13.47
CA GLY A 104 -21.11 17.43 -13.80
C GLY A 104 -20.28 17.17 -12.56
N GLY A 105 -19.11 16.56 -12.76
CA GLY A 105 -18.22 16.35 -11.64
C GLY A 105 -17.03 15.47 -11.90
N LEU A 106 -16.46 15.04 -10.78
CA LEU A 106 -15.05 14.80 -10.68
C LEU A 106 -14.82 13.47 -9.98
N ALA A 107 -14.15 12.55 -10.67
CA ALA A 107 -13.58 11.37 -10.08
C ALA A 107 -12.06 11.55 -9.91
N VAL A 108 -11.58 11.34 -8.69
CA VAL A 108 -10.16 11.45 -8.34
C VAL A 108 -9.69 10.09 -7.87
N THR A 109 -8.64 9.55 -8.49
CA THR A 109 -7.97 8.35 -8.01
C THR A 109 -6.55 8.66 -7.56
N VAL A 110 -6.18 8.07 -6.43
CA VAL A 110 -4.85 8.20 -5.84
C VAL A 110 -4.08 6.93 -6.12
N GLU A 111 -2.80 7.04 -6.53
CA GLU A 111 -1.94 5.87 -6.75
C GLU A 111 -1.82 5.05 -5.45
N ALA A 112 -1.74 3.72 -5.57
CA ALA A 112 -1.82 2.83 -4.42
C ALA A 112 -0.64 2.96 -3.43
N ASP A 113 0.50 3.54 -3.83
CA ASP A 113 1.62 3.83 -2.93
C ASP A 113 1.46 5.16 -2.15
N LEU A 114 0.35 5.87 -2.39
CA LEU A 114 -0.02 7.12 -1.73
C LEU A 114 -1.29 6.93 -0.88
N GLN A 115 -1.34 7.66 0.24
CA GLN A 115 -2.53 7.78 1.06
C GLN A 115 -3.10 9.19 0.92
N CYS A 116 -4.42 9.28 0.79
CA CYS A 116 -5.14 10.54 0.96
C CYS A 116 -5.13 10.91 2.46
N ILE A 117 -4.66 12.12 2.76
CA ILE A 117 -4.55 12.66 4.13
C ILE A 117 -5.52 13.83 4.37
N GLY A 118 -6.24 14.27 3.33
CA GLY A 118 -7.23 15.34 3.44
C GLY A 118 -7.89 15.65 2.11
N VAL A 119 -9.14 16.05 2.15
CA VAL A 119 -9.90 16.57 1.02
C VAL A 119 -10.62 17.83 1.47
N ASP A 120 -10.42 18.92 0.75
CA ASP A 120 -11.11 20.19 0.97
C ASP A 120 -11.92 20.52 -0.29
N THR A 121 -13.21 20.80 -0.15
CA THR A 121 -14.10 21.09 -1.29
C THR A 121 -14.65 22.50 -1.18
N ASP A 122 -14.87 23.13 -2.35
CA ASP A 122 -15.56 24.41 -2.47
C ASP A 122 -16.54 24.31 -3.64
N GLY A 123 -17.84 24.50 -3.39
CA GLY A 123 -18.88 24.28 -4.41
C GLY A 123 -19.06 22.83 -4.86
N CYS A 124 -18.43 21.84 -4.21
CA CYS A 124 -18.59 20.42 -4.55
C CYS A 124 -19.25 19.62 -3.41
N LEU A 125 -20.09 18.65 -3.77
CA LEU A 125 -20.63 17.65 -2.84
C LEU A 125 -19.96 16.29 -3.07
N PRO A 126 -19.45 15.60 -2.04
CA PRO A 126 -18.99 14.23 -2.17
C PRO A 126 -20.20 13.31 -2.43
N ILE A 127 -20.08 12.43 -3.41
CA ILE A 127 -21.13 11.48 -3.79
C ILE A 127 -20.64 10.03 -3.63
N SER A 128 -21.58 9.11 -3.39
CA SER A 128 -21.26 7.69 -3.21
C SER A 128 -20.89 7.03 -4.54
N PRO A 129 -20.15 5.89 -4.51
CA PRO A 129 -19.91 5.09 -5.71
C PRO A 129 -21.20 4.66 -6.42
N GLU A 130 -22.28 4.41 -5.68
CA GLU A 130 -23.59 4.06 -6.23
C GLU A 130 -24.20 5.20 -7.04
N GLU A 131 -24.10 6.44 -6.56
CA GLU A 131 -24.55 7.63 -7.30
C GLU A 131 -23.67 7.91 -8.52
N THR A 132 -22.37 7.64 -8.39
CA THR A 132 -21.37 7.81 -9.45
C THR A 132 -21.55 6.80 -10.59
N SER A 133 -22.10 5.62 -10.31
CA SER A 133 -22.31 4.56 -11.32
C SER A 133 -23.25 4.97 -12.47
N ARG A 134 -24.07 6.01 -12.26
CA ARG A 134 -25.00 6.55 -13.25
C ARG A 134 -24.38 7.60 -14.15
N TRP A 135 -23.14 7.98 -13.87
CA TRP A 135 -22.43 8.99 -14.63
C TRP A 135 -21.63 8.33 -15.74
N PRO A 136 -21.35 9.03 -16.86
CA PRO A 136 -20.47 8.54 -17.91
C PRO A 136 -19.00 8.68 -17.49
N LEU A 137 -18.72 8.34 -16.23
CA LEU A 137 -17.39 8.16 -15.71
C LEU A 137 -16.97 6.72 -16.00
N PRO A 138 -15.69 6.46 -16.27
CA PRO A 138 -15.18 5.10 -16.24
C PRO A 138 -15.45 4.52 -14.85
N ASP A 139 -15.75 3.22 -14.81
CA ASP A 139 -15.92 2.52 -13.54
C ASP A 139 -14.73 2.88 -12.62
N PRO A 140 -14.97 3.36 -11.39
CA PRO A 140 -13.89 3.80 -10.52
C PRO A 140 -12.88 2.68 -10.19
N GLY A 141 -13.22 1.42 -10.50
CA GLY A 141 -12.34 0.25 -10.42
C GLY A 141 -11.70 -0.23 -11.73
N VAL A 142 -11.99 0.40 -12.88
CA VAL A 142 -11.46 0.02 -14.20
C VAL A 142 -10.79 1.23 -14.85
N PHE A 143 -9.60 1.55 -14.35
CA PHE A 143 -8.65 2.39 -15.09
C PHE A 143 -7.66 1.49 -15.82
N PRO A 144 -7.30 1.78 -17.08
CA PRO A 144 -6.26 1.04 -17.78
C PRO A 144 -4.93 1.26 -17.03
N VAL A 145 -4.59 0.29 -16.20
CA VAL A 145 -3.23 0.11 -15.68
C VAL A 145 -2.34 -0.08 -16.90
N ASP A 146 -1.32 0.77 -17.06
CA ASP A 146 -0.24 0.51 -18.02
C ASP A 146 0.23 -0.94 -17.79
N THR A 147 -0.08 -1.82 -18.75
CA THR A 147 -0.09 -3.28 -18.64
C THR A 147 1.30 -3.91 -18.46
N GLU A 148 2.34 -3.10 -18.21
CA GLU A 148 3.71 -3.55 -17.99
C GLU A 148 4.10 -3.67 -16.51
N SER A 149 3.25 -3.22 -15.57
CA SER A 149 3.49 -3.42 -14.12
C SER A 149 2.27 -4.07 -13.47
N GLY A 150 2.46 -5.31 -13.04
CA GLY A 150 1.41 -6.21 -12.58
C GLY A 150 0.45 -5.62 -11.55
N SER A 151 -0.84 -5.90 -11.78
CA SER A 151 -1.95 -5.98 -10.84
C SER A 151 -1.76 -5.28 -9.49
N GLN A 152 -1.80 -3.96 -9.48
CA GLN A 152 -2.01 -3.20 -8.25
C GLN A 152 -3.51 -2.85 -8.15
N PRO A 153 -4.17 -3.12 -7.01
CA PRO A 153 -5.58 -2.74 -6.85
C PRO A 153 -5.74 -1.22 -7.01
N PRO A 154 -6.89 -0.75 -7.52
CA PRO A 154 -7.14 0.68 -7.65
C PRO A 154 -6.98 1.34 -6.27
N GLY A 155 -6.20 2.42 -6.21
CA GLY A 155 -6.06 3.18 -4.98
C GLY A 155 -7.35 3.94 -4.62
N ALA A 156 -7.30 4.80 -3.61
CA ALA A 156 -8.51 5.48 -3.12
C ALA A 156 -9.16 6.32 -4.24
N ALA A 157 -10.44 6.06 -4.49
CA ALA A 157 -11.27 6.77 -5.45
C ALA A 157 -12.27 7.68 -4.71
N PHE A 158 -12.40 8.91 -5.17
CA PHE A 158 -13.35 9.91 -4.65
C PHE A 158 -14.18 10.45 -5.80
N ALA A 159 -15.47 10.63 -5.58
CA ALA A 159 -16.36 11.23 -6.56
C ALA A 159 -17.03 12.48 -5.95
N PHE A 160 -17.11 13.54 -6.76
CA PHE A 160 -17.69 14.80 -6.34
C PHE A 160 -18.63 15.34 -7.42
N GLU A 161 -19.80 15.80 -7.01
CA GLU A 161 -20.70 16.58 -7.85
C GLU A 161 -20.40 18.07 -7.71
N LEU A 162 -20.22 18.75 -8.84
CA LEU A 162 -20.07 20.20 -8.86
C LEU A 162 -21.46 20.82 -8.69
N GLN A 163 -21.60 21.73 -7.75
CA GLN A 163 -22.86 22.42 -7.45
C GLN A 163 -22.92 23.83 -8.06
N GLN A 164 -21.79 24.33 -8.54
CA GLN A 164 -21.71 25.63 -9.21
C GLN A 164 -20.52 25.71 -10.20
N PRO A 165 -20.54 26.68 -11.14
CA PRO A 165 -19.36 27.02 -11.92
C PRO A 165 -18.18 27.38 -11.02
N GLY A 166 -16.96 26.98 -11.41
CA GLY A 166 -15.75 27.31 -10.66
C GLY A 166 -15.56 26.58 -9.33
N SER A 167 -16.37 25.55 -9.04
CA SER A 167 -16.18 24.65 -7.89
C SER A 167 -14.76 24.07 -7.87
N THR A 168 -14.21 23.69 -6.72
CA THR A 168 -12.85 23.12 -6.65
C THR A 168 -12.77 21.98 -5.64
N VAL A 169 -11.83 21.06 -5.89
CA VAL A 169 -11.49 19.97 -4.95
C VAL A 169 -9.99 20.00 -4.71
N ASP A 170 -9.58 20.20 -3.47
CA ASP A 170 -8.18 20.06 -3.07
C ASP A 170 -7.98 18.70 -2.40
N VAL A 171 -7.17 17.84 -3.02
CA VAL A 171 -6.82 16.54 -2.45
C VAL A 171 -5.38 16.60 -1.94
N ARG A 172 -5.17 16.24 -0.68
CA ARG A 172 -3.84 16.15 -0.07
C ARG A 172 -3.43 14.69 0.04
N VAL A 173 -2.25 14.36 -0.48
CA VAL A 173 -1.70 13.00 -0.46
C VAL A 173 -0.34 12.97 0.21
N ALA A 174 -0.02 11.84 0.83
CA ALA A 174 1.30 11.55 1.40
C ALA A 174 1.73 10.14 0.99
N PRO A 175 3.04 9.80 1.03
CA PRO A 175 3.48 8.42 0.92
C PRO A 175 2.72 7.54 1.92
N GLN A 176 2.17 6.43 1.42
CA GLN A 176 1.52 5.46 2.28
C GLN A 176 2.56 4.84 3.20
N ARG A 177 2.27 4.83 4.51
CA ARG A 177 3.06 4.05 5.46
C ARG A 177 2.42 2.67 5.56
N PRO A 178 3.19 1.59 5.40
CA PRO A 178 2.66 0.26 5.55
C PRO A 178 2.20 0.05 6.99
N GLU A 179 1.04 -0.57 7.14
CA GLU A 179 0.53 -1.01 8.44
C GLU A 179 0.82 -2.50 8.59
N LEU A 180 1.79 -2.82 9.45
CA LEU A 180 2.25 -4.18 9.70
C LEU A 180 1.50 -4.79 10.88
N ASP A 181 1.10 -6.04 10.70
CA ASP A 181 0.64 -6.94 11.76
C ASP A 181 1.66 -8.08 11.88
N ILE A 182 2.29 -8.16 13.05
CA ILE A 182 3.41 -9.07 13.28
C ILE A 182 3.06 -9.98 14.45
N ALA A 183 2.93 -11.26 14.16
CA ALA A 183 2.92 -12.30 15.18
C ALA A 183 4.33 -12.90 15.27
N ARG A 184 4.87 -13.03 16.49
CA ARG A 184 6.14 -13.72 16.69
C ARG A 184 6.13 -14.62 17.90
N VAL A 185 6.97 -15.65 17.82
CA VAL A 185 7.36 -16.48 18.96
C VAL A 185 8.89 -16.52 18.97
N THR A 186 9.47 -16.23 20.13
CA THR A 186 10.92 -16.34 20.33
C THR A 186 11.20 -17.41 21.36
N THR A 187 11.88 -18.47 20.93
CA THR A 187 12.41 -19.51 21.81
C THR A 187 13.88 -19.22 22.09
N VAL A 188 14.24 -19.21 23.37
CA VAL A 188 15.61 -19.02 23.82
C VAL A 188 16.06 -20.26 24.58
N GLU A 189 17.12 -20.87 24.09
CA GLU A 189 17.76 -22.03 24.70
C GLU A 189 19.01 -21.59 25.46
N LEU A 190 19.01 -21.80 26.78
CA LEU A 190 20.14 -21.51 27.65
C LEU A 190 21.01 -22.75 27.80
N THR A 191 22.26 -22.66 27.33
CA THR A 191 23.28 -23.70 27.51
C THR A 191 24.47 -23.14 28.27
N THR A 192 25.37 -24.01 28.71
CA THR A 192 26.63 -23.61 29.36
C THR A 192 27.59 -22.89 28.42
N ALA A 193 27.50 -23.13 27.11
CA ALA A 193 28.42 -22.58 26.12
C ALA A 193 27.90 -21.29 25.46
N ALA A 194 26.59 -21.19 25.26
CA ALA A 194 25.95 -20.05 24.60
C ALA A 194 24.47 -19.96 24.95
N VAL A 195 23.87 -18.83 24.60
CA VAL A 195 22.41 -18.71 24.52
C VAL A 195 22.02 -18.68 23.05
N ILE A 196 21.12 -19.59 22.66
CA ILE A 196 20.68 -19.76 21.26
C ILE A 196 19.24 -19.25 21.14
N GLY A 197 19.01 -18.37 20.17
CA GLY A 197 17.72 -17.74 19.90
C GLY A 197 17.15 -18.25 18.60
N ARG A 198 15.86 -18.59 18.62
CA ARG A 198 15.07 -18.95 17.44
C ARG A 198 13.79 -18.15 17.46
N ALA A 199 13.65 -17.23 16.52
CA ALA A 199 12.45 -16.43 16.37
C ALA A 199 11.71 -16.83 15.09
N ALA A 200 10.43 -17.17 15.24
CA ALA A 200 9.52 -17.37 14.12
C ALA A 200 8.59 -16.16 14.02
N PHE A 201 8.46 -15.61 12.82
CA PHE A 201 7.63 -14.46 12.51
C PHE A 201 6.59 -14.82 11.47
N ASP A 202 5.36 -14.38 11.72
CA ASP A 202 4.25 -14.30 10.76
C ASP A 202 3.97 -12.80 10.55
N ILE A 203 4.30 -12.27 9.37
CA ILE A 203 4.21 -10.86 9.03
C ILE A 203 3.13 -10.67 7.97
N ARG A 204 2.14 -9.85 8.30
CA ARG A 204 1.04 -9.48 7.42
C ARG A 204 1.02 -7.97 7.24
N VAL A 205 0.56 -7.53 6.08
CA VAL A 205 0.33 -6.10 5.82
C VAL A 205 -1.17 -5.90 5.80
N ARG A 206 -1.69 -5.05 6.71
CA ARG A 206 -3.11 -4.66 6.68
C ARG A 206 -3.39 -3.64 5.58
N ARG A 207 -2.38 -2.81 5.28
CA ARG A 207 -2.48 -1.75 4.26
C ARG A 207 -1.10 -1.39 3.70
N GLY A 208 -1.02 -1.22 2.39
CA GLY A 208 0.19 -0.84 1.65
C GLY A 208 1.06 -2.03 1.24
N SER A 209 2.35 -1.77 1.00
CA SER A 209 3.33 -2.80 0.66
C SER A 209 4.66 -2.58 1.38
N VAL A 210 5.38 -3.67 1.65
CA VAL A 210 6.66 -3.64 2.37
C VAL A 210 7.72 -4.39 1.58
N HIS A 211 8.74 -3.66 1.13
CA HIS A 211 9.93 -4.22 0.47
C HIS A 211 11.14 -4.31 1.40
N ARG A 212 11.04 -3.75 2.61
CA ARG A 212 12.13 -3.72 3.57
C ARG A 212 11.60 -3.81 4.98
N LEU A 213 12.16 -4.73 5.75
CA LEU A 213 11.89 -4.86 7.17
C LEU A 213 13.10 -4.38 7.96
N ASP A 214 12.80 -3.73 9.08
CA ASP A 214 13.80 -3.24 10.02
C ASP A 214 13.46 -3.75 11.41
N ALA A 215 14.46 -4.28 12.10
CA ALA A 215 14.35 -4.77 13.46
C ALA A 215 15.57 -4.35 14.28
N LEU A 216 15.39 -4.19 15.59
CA LEU A 216 16.48 -4.00 16.54
C LEU A 216 16.98 -5.37 16.98
N VAL A 217 18.30 -5.55 16.95
CA VAL A 217 18.97 -6.74 17.47
C VAL A 217 19.32 -6.48 18.94
N GLY A 218 19.02 -7.44 19.81
CA GLY A 218 19.35 -7.36 21.23
C GLY A 218 20.85 -7.28 21.47
N ASP A 219 21.25 -6.73 22.63
CA ASP A 219 22.66 -6.56 22.92
C ASP A 219 23.40 -7.90 23.03
N GLY A 220 24.61 -7.95 22.46
CA GLY A 220 25.44 -9.16 22.41
C GLY A 220 24.95 -10.29 21.51
N TRP A 221 23.83 -10.13 20.80
CA TRP A 221 23.33 -11.12 19.84
C TRP A 221 24.00 -11.00 18.47
N PHE A 222 24.27 -12.17 17.88
CA PHE A 222 24.72 -12.35 16.51
C PHE A 222 23.64 -13.08 15.75
N ILE A 223 23.23 -12.54 14.59
CA ILE A 223 22.25 -13.19 13.71
C ILE A 223 22.99 -14.15 12.80
N ASP A 224 22.61 -15.43 12.86
CA ASP A 224 23.26 -16.52 12.14
C ASP A 224 22.56 -16.80 10.80
N SER A 225 21.22 -16.84 10.82
CA SER A 225 20.43 -17.10 9.61
C SER A 225 19.09 -16.40 9.62
N ILE A 226 18.61 -16.10 8.40
CA ILE A 226 17.24 -15.67 8.12
C ILE A 226 16.73 -16.55 6.99
N GLU A 227 15.66 -17.28 7.27
CA GLU A 227 15.11 -18.28 6.36
C GLU A 227 13.62 -17.99 6.12
N PRO A 228 13.14 -17.94 4.86
CA PRO A 228 11.72 -18.00 4.59
C PRO A 228 11.18 -19.34 5.09
N LEU A 229 10.13 -19.28 5.90
CA LEU A 229 9.28 -20.44 6.11
C LEU A 229 8.28 -20.43 4.95
N GLY A 230 8.32 -21.45 4.09
CA GLY A 230 7.63 -21.45 2.81
C GLY A 230 6.21 -20.89 2.87
N GLN A 231 5.82 -20.14 1.85
CA GLN A 231 4.41 -19.80 1.63
C GLN A 231 3.61 -21.11 1.67
N PRO A 232 2.45 -21.19 2.36
CA PRO A 232 1.49 -22.22 1.99
C PRO A 232 1.28 -22.03 0.49
N ALA A 233 1.53 -23.09 -0.29
CA ALA A 233 1.38 -23.05 -1.73
C ALA A 233 -0.03 -22.56 -2.03
N ALA A 234 -0.16 -21.30 -2.42
CA ALA A 234 -1.35 -20.82 -3.08
C ALA A 234 -1.37 -21.58 -4.40
N GLU A 235 -2.20 -22.61 -4.42
CA GLU A 235 -2.76 -23.30 -5.57
C GLU A 235 -1.95 -23.12 -6.86
N ALA A 236 -1.11 -24.12 -7.16
CA ALA A 236 -0.85 -24.46 -8.54
C ALA A 236 -2.22 -24.74 -9.18
N ALA A 237 -2.78 -23.73 -9.84
CA ALA A 237 -3.93 -23.86 -10.70
C ALA A 237 -3.57 -24.87 -11.81
N GLY A 238 -4.01 -26.11 -11.62
CA GLY A 238 -3.77 -27.23 -12.50
C GLY A 238 -4.50 -28.46 -11.96
N SER A 239 -5.76 -28.58 -12.37
CA SER A 239 -6.71 -29.70 -12.25
C SER A 239 -6.32 -30.94 -11.43
N PRO A 240 -7.17 -31.41 -10.50
CA PRO A 240 -6.95 -32.71 -9.87
C PRO A 240 -7.26 -33.84 -10.87
N PRO A 241 -6.43 -34.89 -10.99
CA PRO A 241 -6.91 -36.16 -11.47
C PRO A 241 -7.68 -36.86 -10.34
N GLU A 242 -8.92 -37.20 -10.66
CA GLU A 242 -9.76 -38.11 -9.91
C GLU A 242 -9.05 -39.47 -9.76
N SER A 243 -8.62 -39.84 -8.55
CA SER A 243 -8.63 -41.25 -8.14
C SER A 243 -8.33 -41.45 -6.65
N LEU A 244 -9.24 -42.22 -6.06
CA LEU A 244 -9.06 -43.18 -4.98
C LEU A 244 -8.94 -42.65 -3.54
N ARG A 245 -10.13 -42.64 -2.93
CA ARG A 245 -10.41 -43.02 -1.54
C ARG A 245 -9.38 -44.02 -1.00
N GLU A 246 -8.78 -43.69 0.14
CA GLU A 246 -8.68 -44.54 1.33
C GLU A 246 -7.94 -43.79 2.47
N ARG A 247 -8.60 -43.64 3.62
CA ARG A 247 -7.96 -43.48 4.94
C ARG A 247 -7.84 -44.91 5.51
N PRO A 248 -6.78 -45.27 6.27
CA PRO A 248 -6.57 -44.64 7.58
C PRO A 248 -5.12 -44.56 8.11
N ALA A 249 -5.05 -44.01 9.33
CA ALA A 249 -4.03 -44.16 10.38
C ALA A 249 -2.91 -43.10 10.50
N ILE A 250 -2.86 -42.59 11.72
CA ILE A 250 -1.88 -41.69 12.33
C ILE A 250 -0.55 -42.45 12.42
N THR A 251 0.49 -41.98 11.73
CA THR A 251 1.89 -42.22 12.11
C THR A 251 2.72 -41.08 11.54
N ALA A 252 3.39 -40.33 12.40
CA ALA A 252 4.32 -39.28 11.99
C ALA A 252 5.50 -39.91 11.22
N PRO A 253 5.91 -39.39 10.05
CA PRO A 253 7.21 -39.68 9.50
C PRO A 253 8.17 -38.53 9.81
N ARG A 254 9.23 -38.89 10.54
CA ARG A 254 10.54 -38.23 10.50
C ARG A 254 11.08 -38.48 9.08
N GLY A 255 11.19 -37.44 8.26
CA GLY A 255 11.64 -37.58 6.87
C GLY A 255 11.95 -36.25 6.20
N GLU A 256 13.24 -36.04 5.97
CA GLU A 256 13.88 -35.25 4.90
C GLU A 256 13.36 -33.84 4.61
N ALA A 257 14.21 -32.87 4.98
CA ALA A 257 14.19 -31.52 4.42
C ALA A 257 14.36 -31.59 2.89
N VAL A 258 13.25 -31.59 2.17
CA VAL A 258 13.23 -31.18 0.77
C VAL A 258 13.56 -29.70 0.77
N GLY A 259 14.83 -29.39 0.50
CA GLY A 259 15.32 -28.04 0.28
C GLY A 259 14.73 -27.46 -0.99
N THR A 260 13.48 -27.00 -0.94
CA THR A 260 13.02 -25.97 -1.86
C THR A 260 13.77 -24.71 -1.48
N ALA A 261 14.78 -24.35 -2.28
CA ALA A 261 15.47 -23.08 -2.16
C ALA A 261 14.44 -21.96 -2.34
N GLY A 262 13.89 -21.51 -1.22
CA GLY A 262 12.98 -20.37 -1.19
C GLY A 262 13.69 -19.10 -1.68
N PRO A 263 12.93 -18.00 -1.87
CA PRO A 263 13.52 -16.72 -2.24
C PRO A 263 14.64 -16.36 -1.26
N ARG A 264 15.85 -16.10 -1.78
CA ARG A 264 16.97 -15.62 -0.96
C ARG A 264 16.69 -14.16 -0.62
N TYR A 265 16.66 -13.86 0.68
CA TYR A 265 16.55 -12.50 1.15
C TYR A 265 17.93 -11.90 1.37
N GLU A 266 18.13 -10.67 0.93
CA GLU A 266 19.33 -9.92 1.26
C GLU A 266 19.14 -9.29 2.63
N TRP A 267 20.09 -9.51 3.53
CA TRP A 267 20.03 -8.96 4.87
C TRP A 267 21.41 -8.56 5.39
N LYS A 268 21.40 -7.63 6.33
CA LYS A 268 22.60 -7.15 7.02
C LYS A 268 22.27 -6.64 8.39
N VAL A 269 23.24 -6.74 9.30
CA VAL A 269 23.19 -6.06 10.60
C VAL A 269 24.07 -4.81 10.54
N VAL A 270 23.48 -3.66 10.83
CA VAL A 270 24.15 -2.36 10.87
C VAL A 270 24.31 -1.95 12.33
N ARG A 271 25.55 -1.67 12.73
CA ARG A 271 25.86 -1.12 14.05
C ARG A 271 25.46 0.35 14.11
N GLU A 272 24.54 0.72 15.00
CA GLU A 272 24.15 2.12 15.24
C GLU A 272 24.34 2.52 16.71
N ARG A 273 24.42 3.83 16.98
CA ARG A 273 24.57 4.36 18.35
C ARG A 273 23.43 3.96 19.30
N ARG A 274 22.25 3.62 18.76
CA ARG A 274 21.04 3.28 19.51
C ARG A 274 20.80 1.77 19.61
N GLY A 275 21.79 0.97 19.21
CA GLY A 275 21.69 -0.48 19.12
C GLY A 275 21.84 -0.96 17.68
N ASP A 276 22.08 -2.25 17.55
CA ASP A 276 22.21 -2.90 16.25
C ASP A 276 20.87 -2.99 15.53
N ARG A 277 20.90 -2.79 14.22
CA ARG A 277 19.71 -2.87 13.37
C ARG A 277 19.88 -3.95 12.32
N LEU A 278 18.97 -4.90 12.33
CA LEU A 278 18.77 -5.82 11.22
C LEU A 278 17.98 -5.10 10.11
N ILE A 279 18.51 -5.14 8.90
CA ILE A 279 17.86 -4.70 7.68
C ILE A 279 17.66 -5.92 6.80
N LEU A 280 16.42 -6.18 6.38
CA LEU A 280 16.04 -7.26 5.50
C LEU A 280 15.36 -6.68 4.27
N ASP A 281 16.02 -6.76 3.11
CA ASP A 281 15.49 -6.32 1.83
C ASP A 281 14.76 -7.50 1.15
N LEU A 282 13.52 -7.26 0.75
CA LEU A 282 12.61 -8.26 0.22
C LEU A 282 12.53 -8.12 -1.31
N PRO A 283 12.90 -9.16 -2.08
CA PRO A 283 12.84 -9.13 -3.54
C PRO A 283 11.40 -9.04 -4.06
N THR A 284 10.43 -9.42 -3.23
CA THR A 284 9.02 -9.16 -3.50
C THR A 284 8.36 -8.57 -2.27
N ALA A 285 7.46 -7.61 -2.48
CA ALA A 285 6.78 -6.94 -1.39
C ALA A 285 5.89 -7.90 -0.60
N VAL A 286 5.83 -7.71 0.72
CA VAL A 286 4.69 -8.18 1.53
C VAL A 286 3.52 -7.24 1.23
N THR A 287 2.35 -7.80 0.99
CA THR A 287 1.13 -7.09 0.62
C THR A 287 -0.05 -7.69 1.38
N THR A 288 -1.26 -7.13 1.22
CA THR A 288 -2.47 -7.66 1.86
C THR A 288 -2.82 -9.09 1.44
N ASP A 289 -2.44 -9.48 0.22
CA ASP A 289 -2.64 -10.82 -0.36
C ASP A 289 -1.41 -11.73 -0.19
N ARG A 290 -0.28 -11.19 0.28
CA ARG A 290 0.99 -11.91 0.37
C ARG A 290 1.62 -11.75 1.75
N GLU A 291 1.36 -12.74 2.59
CA GLU A 291 1.99 -12.85 3.91
C GLU A 291 3.45 -13.32 3.80
N LEU A 292 4.26 -12.95 4.78
CA LEU A 292 5.66 -13.34 4.89
C LEU A 292 5.89 -14.09 6.20
N ARG A 293 6.43 -15.31 6.08
CA ARG A 293 6.88 -16.09 7.24
C ARG A 293 8.39 -16.22 7.26
N LEU A 294 8.99 -15.90 8.40
CA LEU A 294 10.43 -15.92 8.57
C LEU A 294 10.82 -16.73 9.80
N ARG A 295 11.94 -17.42 9.70
CA ARG A 295 12.70 -17.89 10.85
C ARG A 295 14.02 -17.14 10.92
N ILE A 296 14.30 -16.57 12.08
CA ILE A 296 15.56 -15.90 12.37
C ILE A 296 16.23 -16.71 13.47
N THR A 297 17.50 -17.07 13.27
CA THR A 297 18.31 -17.73 14.28
C THR A 297 19.51 -16.86 14.63
N GLY A 298 19.94 -16.96 15.88
CA GLY A 298 21.09 -16.24 16.37
C GLY A 298 21.64 -16.84 17.64
N HIS A 299 22.79 -16.34 18.06
CA HIS A 299 23.43 -16.73 19.30
C HIS A 299 23.99 -15.51 20.03
N ARG A 300 24.20 -15.67 21.34
CA ARG A 300 24.98 -14.76 22.17
C ARG A 300 25.85 -15.53 23.15
N ALA A 301 26.79 -14.82 23.76
CA ALA A 301 27.63 -15.37 24.82
C ALA A 301 26.78 -15.98 25.95
N ALA A 302 27.28 -17.07 26.54
CA ALA A 302 26.64 -17.69 27.69
C ALA A 302 26.47 -16.70 28.85
N ILE A 303 25.40 -16.89 29.62
CA ILE A 303 25.23 -16.21 30.89
C ILE A 303 26.09 -16.99 31.91
N PRO A 304 27.05 -16.35 32.59
CA PRO A 304 27.87 -17.03 33.60
C PRO A 304 27.00 -17.66 34.69
N ALA A 305 27.44 -18.78 35.26
CA ALA A 305 26.75 -19.38 36.40
C ALA A 305 26.62 -18.37 37.57
N GLY A 306 25.42 -18.24 38.12
CA GLY A 306 25.08 -17.22 39.12
C GLY A 306 24.86 -15.81 38.55
N GLY A 307 25.03 -15.62 37.24
CA GLY A 307 24.73 -14.38 36.54
C GLY A 307 23.24 -14.07 36.53
N ARG A 308 22.92 -12.77 36.59
CA ARG A 308 21.54 -12.26 36.52
C ARG A 308 21.26 -11.73 35.13
N PHE A 309 20.03 -11.88 34.69
CA PHE A 309 19.54 -11.32 33.43
C PHE A 309 18.05 -11.01 33.54
N SER A 310 17.60 -10.09 32.71
CA SER A 310 16.20 -9.73 32.48
C SER A 310 15.71 -10.32 31.17
N SER A 311 14.39 -10.28 30.92
CA SER A 311 13.83 -10.67 29.62
C SER A 311 14.40 -9.84 28.47
N ALA A 312 14.75 -8.58 28.70
CA ALA A 312 15.36 -7.71 27.69
C ALA A 312 16.78 -8.16 27.30
N ASP A 313 17.53 -8.77 28.22
CA ASP A 313 18.90 -9.24 27.96
C ASP A 313 18.94 -10.51 27.10
N ILE A 314 17.84 -11.28 27.10
CA ILE A 314 17.67 -12.49 26.29
C ILE A 314 16.72 -12.28 25.10
N GLU A 315 16.23 -11.06 24.88
CA GLU A 315 15.43 -10.71 23.72
C GLU A 315 16.34 -10.53 22.49
N MET A 316 16.34 -11.53 21.60
CA MET A 316 17.23 -11.53 20.42
C MET A 316 16.90 -10.44 19.40
N ILE A 317 15.63 -10.24 19.10
CA ILE A 317 15.18 -9.38 18.01
C ILE A 317 13.84 -8.75 18.36
N ARG A 318 13.68 -7.49 17.96
CA ARG A 318 12.49 -6.69 18.23
C ARG A 318 12.11 -5.88 17.01
N MET A 319 10.84 -5.99 16.60
CA MET A 319 10.35 -5.28 15.42
C MET A 319 10.04 -3.81 15.74
N ALA A 320 10.03 -2.97 14.71
CA ALA A 320 9.65 -1.57 14.87
C ALA A 320 8.21 -1.45 15.42
N GLY A 321 8.05 -0.77 16.56
CA GLY A 321 6.76 -0.59 17.25
C GLY A 321 6.56 -1.49 18.47
N GLU A 322 7.41 -2.51 18.67
CA GLU A 322 7.37 -3.36 19.88
C GLU A 322 8.00 -2.65 21.09
N VAL A 323 7.43 -2.87 22.28
CA VAL A 323 7.95 -2.34 23.56
C VAL A 323 8.98 -3.30 24.14
N PRO A 324 10.19 -2.84 24.52
CA PRO A 324 11.21 -3.71 25.11
C PRO A 324 10.72 -4.47 26.35
N GLY A 325 11.13 -5.74 26.47
CA GLY A 325 10.86 -6.56 27.66
C GLY A 325 9.40 -7.00 27.85
N ARG A 326 8.48 -6.65 26.94
CA ARG A 326 7.07 -7.08 26.96
C ARG A 326 6.77 -8.27 26.06
N SER A 327 7.81 -8.90 25.57
CA SER A 327 7.74 -9.98 24.59
C SER A 327 7.65 -11.32 25.30
N TRP A 328 6.75 -12.18 24.85
CA TRP A 328 6.68 -13.55 25.35
C TRP A 328 7.87 -14.33 24.81
N ILE A 329 8.69 -14.86 25.71
CA ILE A 329 9.86 -15.68 25.40
C ILE A 329 9.61 -17.08 25.93
N ASP A 330 9.66 -18.07 25.04
CA ASP A 330 9.71 -19.47 25.42
C ASP A 330 11.14 -19.81 25.85
N LEU A 331 11.34 -20.02 27.14
CA LEU A 331 12.68 -20.25 27.71
C LEU A 331 12.90 -21.74 27.93
N GLN A 332 13.96 -22.26 27.30
CA GLN A 332 14.34 -23.66 27.39
C GLN A 332 15.72 -23.76 28.05
N THR A 333 15.86 -24.70 28.97
CA THR A 333 17.10 -24.96 29.71
C THR A 333 17.52 -26.40 29.53
N SER A 334 18.83 -26.66 29.55
CA SER A 334 19.34 -28.03 29.67
C SER A 334 19.03 -28.61 31.05
N SER A 335 19.16 -29.94 31.20
CA SER A 335 19.01 -30.65 32.49
C SER A 335 19.95 -30.12 33.58
N ASP A 336 21.06 -29.51 33.19
CA ASP A 336 22.13 -29.08 34.08
C ASP A 336 22.02 -27.59 34.44
N THR A 337 20.96 -26.92 33.96
CA THR A 337 20.71 -25.49 34.16
C THR A 337 19.46 -25.30 35.01
N THR A 338 19.59 -24.59 36.13
CA THR A 338 18.46 -24.19 36.97
C THR A 338 18.29 -22.68 36.93
N LEU A 339 17.06 -22.22 36.71
CA LEU A 339 16.71 -20.82 36.78
C LEU A 339 16.00 -20.52 38.09
N GLN A 340 16.40 -19.43 38.72
CA GLN A 340 15.76 -18.92 39.92
C GLN A 340 15.20 -17.53 39.62
N GLU A 341 13.89 -17.38 39.80
CA GLU A 341 13.26 -16.06 39.78
C GLU A 341 13.73 -15.27 41.00
N LEU A 342 14.28 -14.08 40.74
CA LEU A 342 14.64 -13.13 41.77
C LEU A 342 13.48 -12.16 41.90
N GLY A 343 12.68 -12.28 42.96
CA GLY A 343 11.48 -11.47 43.16
C GLY A 343 11.74 -9.98 42.95
N GLY A 344 10.84 -9.31 42.24
CA GLY A 344 10.94 -7.87 41.97
C GLY A 344 10.97 -7.07 43.26
N THR A 345 11.85 -6.08 43.34
CA THR A 345 11.68 -4.98 44.29
C THR A 345 10.33 -4.32 44.00
N GLU A 346 9.37 -4.46 44.91
CA GLU A 346 8.18 -3.62 44.95
C GLU A 346 8.65 -2.15 44.96
N GLU A 347 8.51 -1.46 43.83
CA GLU A 347 8.30 -0.01 43.91
C GLU A 347 6.88 0.18 44.44
N ALA A 348 6.80 0.50 45.73
CA ALA A 348 5.59 0.93 46.42
C ALA A 348 5.00 2.20 45.74
N PRO A 349 3.66 2.38 45.80
CA PRO A 349 2.88 3.21 44.88
C PRO A 349 3.15 4.72 44.91
#